data_AF-A0AAV9DK81-F1
#
_entry.id   AF-A0AAV9DK81-F1
#
_cell.length_a   1.000
_cell.length_b   1.000
_cell.length_c   1.000
_cell.angle_alpha   90.00
_cell.angle_beta   90.00
_cell.angle_gamma   90.00
#
_symmetry.space_group_name_H-M   'P 1'
#
loop_
_entity.id
_entity.type
_entity.pdbx_description
1 polymer ?
#
loop_
_entity_poly.entity_id
_entity_poly.type
_entity_poly.pdbx_seq_one_letter_code
_entity_poly.pdbx_strand_id
1 'polypeptide(L)'
;MAERKTLVNFGDIVDGHFPKEESINAVQKVMNEFEKFNGSVYHMIGNHCLYNLPRSALITLFKMPGRAYYDFSPMPSYKFIVLDAYDVGLRTTH
;
A
#
# COMPACT_ATOMS: atom_id res chain seq x y z
N MET A 1 -28.86 -6.86 -4.28
CA MET A 1 -27.47 -6.58 -4.69
C MET A 1 -26.59 -6.96 -3.52
N ALA A 2 -25.53 -7.76 -3.72
CA ALA A 2 -24.62 -8.10 -2.63
C ALA A 2 -23.87 -6.83 -2.18
N GLU A 3 -23.80 -6.59 -0.87
CA GLU A 3 -23.02 -5.49 -0.31
C GLU A 3 -21.54 -5.70 -0.60
N ARG A 4 -20.92 -4.78 -1.34
CA ARG A 4 -19.51 -4.89 -1.75
C ARG A 4 -18.64 -4.24 -0.68
N LYS A 5 -18.00 -5.06 0.16
CA LYS A 5 -17.12 -4.59 1.23
C LYS A 5 -15.79 -4.09 0.65
N THR A 6 -15.33 -2.96 1.16
CA THR A 6 -14.06 -2.34 0.77
C THR A 6 -13.23 -2.09 2.01
N LEU A 7 -11.94 -2.43 1.96
CA LEU A 7 -10.95 -2.12 2.98
C LEU A 7 -9.90 -1.18 2.38
N VAL A 8 -9.54 -0.16 3.15
CA VAL A 8 -8.43 0.74 2.81
C VAL A 8 -7.38 0.66 3.92
N ASN A 9 -6.17 0.28 3.56
CA ASN A 9 -5.00 0.29 4.44
C ASN A 9 -4.24 1.60 4.24
N PHE A 10 -3.99 2.35 5.32
CA PHE A 10 -3.33 3.66 5.26
C PHE A 10 -1.80 3.64 5.32
N GLY A 11 -1.18 2.46 5.16
CA GLY A 11 0.28 2.33 5.04
C GLY A 11 0.94 1.73 6.27
N ASP A 12 2.25 1.94 6.39
CA ASP A 12 3.11 1.51 7.52
C ASP A 12 2.87 0.08 8.01
N ILE A 13 2.80 -0.87 7.07
CA ILE A 13 2.68 -2.31 7.34
C ILE A 13 3.90 -2.85 8.10
N VAL A 14 5.07 -2.28 7.86
CA VAL A 14 6.34 -2.64 8.52
C VAL A 14 6.88 -1.41 9.23
N ASP A 15 7.43 -1.60 10.44
CA ASP A 15 8.05 -0.52 11.20
C ASP A 15 9.38 -0.06 10.58
N GLY A 16 9.71 1.22 10.73
CA GLY A 16 10.92 1.83 10.16
C GLY A 16 12.23 1.28 10.70
N HIS A 17 12.21 0.65 11.89
CA HIS A 17 13.39 0.03 12.52
C HIS A 17 13.43 -1.49 12.32
N PHE A 18 12.47 -2.06 11.58
CA PHE A 18 12.48 -3.49 11.28
C PHE A 18 13.69 -3.85 10.39
N PRO A 19 14.27 -5.06 10.50
CA PRO A 19 15.36 -5.47 9.62
C PRO A 19 14.95 -5.42 8.14
N LYS A 20 15.74 -4.74 7.30
CA LYS A 20 15.41 -4.52 5.89
C LYS A 20 15.36 -5.83 5.11
N GLU A 21 16.28 -6.74 5.43
CA GLU A 21 16.42 -8.06 4.82
C GLU A 21 15.18 -8.93 5.08
N GLU A 22 14.49 -8.71 6.21
CA GLU A 22 13.28 -9.45 6.60
C GLU A 22 11.99 -8.75 6.18
N SER A 23 12.07 -7.48 5.77
CA SER A 23 10.91 -6.63 5.52
C SER A 23 10.01 -7.16 4.39
N ILE A 24 10.57 -7.75 3.34
CA ILE A 24 9.79 -8.38 2.26
C ILE A 24 8.89 -9.49 2.83
N ASN A 25 9.46 -10.36 3.66
CA ASN A 25 8.75 -11.49 4.25
C ASN A 25 7.69 -11.01 5.26
N ALA A 26 8.00 -9.99 6.07
CA ALA A 26 7.06 -9.40 7.01
C ALA A 26 5.85 -8.78 6.28
N VAL A 27 6.10 -7.97 5.25
CA VAL A 27 5.05 -7.38 4.42
C VAL A 27 4.22 -8.46 3.75
N GLN A 28 4.84 -9.49 3.16
CA GLN A 28 4.10 -10.58 2.50
C GLN A 28 3.17 -11.33 3.47
N LYS A 29 3.59 -11.55 4.73
CA LYS A 29 2.72 -12.17 5.74
C LYS A 29 1.46 -11.34 5.99
N VAL A 30 1.61 -10.02 6.12
CA VAL A 30 0.45 -9.12 6.33
C VAL A 30 -0.43 -9.07 5.08
N MET A 31 0.16 -9.05 3.88
CA MET A 31 -0.60 -9.11 2.63
C MET A 31 -1.42 -10.41 2.52
N ASN A 32 -0.88 -11.55 2.95
CA ASN A 32 -1.61 -12.82 2.97
C ASN A 32 -2.83 -12.78 3.91
N GLU A 33 -2.79 -11.99 4.99
CA GLU A 33 -3.96 -11.78 5.86
C GLU A 33 -5.01 -10.89 5.19
N PHE A 34 -4.60 -9.84 4.48
CA PHE A 34 -5.51 -9.01 3.69
C PHE A 34 -6.21 -9.80 2.58
N GLU A 35 -5.54 -10.78 1.97
CA GLU A 35 -6.13 -11.65 0.95
C GLU A 35 -7.28 -12.53 1.46
N LYS A 36 -7.39 -12.73 2.78
CA LYS A 36 -8.52 -13.44 3.39
C LYS A 36 -9.79 -12.58 3.45
N PHE A 37 -9.70 -11.27 3.21
CA PHE A 37 -10.84 -10.37 3.22
C PHE A 37 -11.74 -10.62 2.01
N ASN A 38 -13.02 -10.91 2.25
CA ASN A 38 -14.02 -11.07 1.19
C ASN A 38 -14.51 -9.71 0.67
N GLY A 39 -13.66 -9.02 -0.09
CA GLY A 39 -13.92 -7.70 -0.65
C GLY A 39 -12.71 -7.12 -1.36
N SER A 40 -12.82 -5.88 -1.82
CA SER A 40 -11.69 -5.18 -2.44
C SER A 40 -10.81 -4.56 -1.37
N VAL A 41 -9.50 -4.75 -1.48
CA VAL A 41 -8.50 -4.17 -0.59
C VAL A 41 -7.64 -3.18 -1.38
N TYR A 42 -7.45 -2.00 -0.81
CA TYR A 42 -6.65 -0.92 -1.37
C TYR A 42 -5.60 -0.50 -0.36
N HIS A 43 -4.38 -0.20 -0.83
CA HIS A 43 -3.25 0.09 0.03
C HIS A 43 -2.67 1.46 -0.30
N MET A 44 -2.22 2.17 0.73
CA MET A 44 -1.35 3.32 0.61
C MET A 44 0.08 2.93 1.00
N ILE A 45 1.07 3.63 0.44
CA ILE A 45 2.46 3.50 0.90
C ILE A 45 2.67 4.48 2.06
N GLY A 46 3.12 3.97 3.20
CA GLY A 46 3.61 4.79 4.32
C GLY A 46 5.14 4.96 4.29
N ASN A 47 5.67 5.91 5.06
CA ASN A 47 7.10 6.18 5.12
C ASN A 47 7.90 5.03 5.72
N HIS A 48 7.37 4.33 6.72
CA HIS A 48 8.10 3.24 7.36
C HIS A 48 8.33 2.09 6.36
N CYS A 49 7.37 1.86 5.47
CA CYS A 49 7.56 0.94 4.34
C CYS A 49 8.69 1.40 3.41
N LEU A 50 8.79 2.70 3.11
CA LEU A 50 9.81 3.26 2.21
C LEU A 50 11.22 3.28 2.81
N TYR A 51 11.34 3.30 4.15
CA TYR A 51 12.64 3.17 4.81
C TYR A 51 13.25 1.78 4.64
N ASN A 52 12.38 0.78 4.48
CA ASN A 52 12.73 -0.63 4.44
C ASN A 52 12.80 -1.22 3.03
N LEU A 53 11.87 -0.87 2.14
CA LEU A 53 11.71 -1.46 0.83
C LEU A 53 11.67 -0.40 -0.29
N PRO A 54 12.24 -0.69 -1.47
CA PRO A 54 12.12 0.21 -2.60
C PRO A 54 10.66 0.32 -3.04
N ARG A 55 10.27 1.52 -3.49
CA ARG A 55 8.89 1.82 -3.93
C ARG A 55 8.38 0.83 -4.98
N SER A 56 9.22 0.41 -5.94
CA SER A 56 8.85 -0.58 -6.95
C SER A 56 8.46 -1.94 -6.35
N ALA A 57 9.19 -2.40 -5.34
CA ALA A 57 8.85 -3.64 -4.63
C ALA A 57 7.52 -3.50 -3.87
N LEU A 58 7.27 -2.35 -3.24
CA LEU A 58 6.00 -2.09 -2.55
C LEU A 58 4.82 -2.05 -3.51
N ILE A 59 4.96 -1.41 -4.67
CA ILE A 59 3.92 -1.40 -5.73
C ILE A 59 3.56 -2.83 -6.14
N THR A 60 4.56 -3.71 -6.31
CA THR A 60 4.34 -5.12 -6.65
C THR A 60 3.69 -5.89 -5.49
N LEU A 61 4.20 -5.78 -4.27
CA LEU A 61 3.69 -6.48 -3.09
C LEU A 61 2.25 -6.08 -2.75
N PHE A 62 1.92 -4.79 -2.90
CA PHE A 62 0.58 -4.25 -2.64
C PHE A 62 -0.38 -4.41 -3.82
N LYS A 63 0.05 -5.05 -4.91
CA LYS A 63 -0.73 -5.27 -6.13
C LYS A 63 -1.36 -3.97 -6.67
N MET A 64 -0.60 -2.87 -6.58
CA MET A 64 -1.01 -1.55 -7.05
C MET A 64 -1.01 -1.50 -8.59
N PRO A 65 -1.77 -0.57 -9.21
CA PRO A 65 -1.87 -0.44 -10.67
C PRO A 65 -0.63 0.23 -11.29
N GLY A 66 0.55 -0.34 -11.06
CA GLY A 66 1.84 0.11 -11.60
C GLY A 66 2.44 1.38 -10.97
N ARG A 67 1.67 2.08 -10.13
CA ARG A 67 2.05 3.33 -9.44
C ARG A 67 1.46 3.39 -8.04
N ALA A 68 2.09 4.16 -7.16
CA ALA A 68 1.71 4.32 -5.76
C ALA A 68 0.58 5.35 -5.53
N TYR A 69 0.13 6.03 -6.58
CA TYR A 69 -1.07 6.86 -6.59
C TYR A 69 -2.05 6.32 -7.61
N TYR A 70 -3.33 6.27 -7.26
CA TYR A 70 -4.39 5.74 -8.12
C TYR A 70 -5.74 6.11 -7.57
N ASP A 71 -6.80 5.80 -8.31
CA ASP A 71 -8.16 6.07 -7.92
C ASP A 71 -9.04 4.83 -8.06
N PHE A 72 -10.13 4.77 -7.30
CA PHE A 72 -11.13 3.71 -7.41
C PHE A 72 -12.51 4.20 -6.99
N SER A 73 -13.56 3.47 -7.39
CA SER A 73 -14.94 3.75 -7.02
C SER A 73 -15.55 2.52 -6.36
N PRO A 74 -15.69 2.49 -5.02
CA PRO A 74 -16.30 1.33 -4.34
C PRO A 74 -17.80 1.23 -4.62
N MET A 75 -18.44 2.34 -5.00
CA MET A 75 -19.83 2.42 -5.48
C MET A 75 -19.99 3.60 -6.47
N PRO A 76 -21.04 3.64 -7.30
CA PRO A 76 -21.17 4.60 -8.41
C PRO A 76 -21.01 6.08 -8.05
N SER A 77 -21.44 6.49 -6.86
CA SER A 77 -21.44 7.91 -6.44
C SER A 77 -20.22 8.35 -5.66
N TYR A 78 -19.25 7.45 -5.41
CA TYR A 78 -18.06 7.75 -4.61
C TYR A 78 -16.79 7.49 -5.41
N LYS A 79 -15.83 8.41 -5.27
CA LYS A 79 -14.48 8.30 -5.83
C LYS A 79 -13.47 8.46 -4.72
N PHE A 80 -12.60 7.47 -4.58
CA PHE A 80 -11.46 7.52 -3.68
C PHE A 80 -10.20 7.80 -4.51
N ILE A 81 -9.36 8.70 -4.00
CA ILE A 81 -8.09 9.05 -4.61
C ILE A 81 -7.01 8.70 -3.58
N VAL A 82 -6.15 7.76 -3.95
CA VAL A 82 -4.96 7.37 -3.20
C VAL A 82 -3.79 8.18 -3.75
N LEU A 83 -3.14 8.92 -2.87
CA LEU A 83 -1.98 9.75 -3.20
C LEU A 83 -0.70 9.09 -2.69
N ASP A 84 0.38 9.17 -3.47
CA ASP A 84 1.74 8.91 -2.98
C ASP A 84 2.26 10.21 -2.35
N ALA A 85 2.11 10.33 -1.02
CA ALA A 85 2.57 11.50 -0.27
C ALA A 85 4.09 11.68 -0.29
N TYR A 86 4.85 10.71 -0.79
CA TYR A 86 6.31 10.69 -0.81
C TYR A 86 6.90 10.73 -2.23
N ASP A 87 6.07 10.90 -3.27
CA ASP A 87 6.55 11.16 -4.64
C ASP A 87 7.22 12.54 -4.74
N VAL A 88 6.68 13.53 -4.02
CA VAL A 88 7.28 14.86 -3.82
C VAL A 88 7.93 14.93 -2.43
N GLY A 89 8.84 13.99 -2.14
CA GLY A 89 9.72 14.05 -0.97
C GLY A 89 11.05 14.73 -1.33
N LEU A 90 11.71 15.38 -0.36
CA LEU A 90 13.00 16.06 -0.55
C LEU A 90 13.97 15.17 -1.35
N ARG A 91 14.27 15.57 -2.59
CA ARG A 91 15.48 15.13 -3.30
C ARG A 91 16.67 15.60 -2.46
N THR A 92 17.12 14.79 -1.52
CA THR A 92 18.48 14.91 -1.00
C THR A 92 19.38 14.29 -2.06
N THR A 93 19.87 15.15 -2.95
CA THR A 93 21.04 14.84 -3.75
C THR A 93 22.19 14.60 -2.79
N HIS A 94 22.56 13.33 -2.59
CA HIS A 94 23.86 12.94 -2.08
C HIS A 94 24.69 12.42 -3.24
#